data_AF-A0A536XC54-F1
#
_entry.id   AF-A0A536XC54-F1
#
_cell.length_a   1.000
_cell.length_b   1.000
_cell.length_c   1.000
_cell.angle_alpha   90.00
_cell.angle_beta   90.00
_cell.angle_gamma   90.00
#
_symmetry.space_group_name_H-M   'P 1'
#
loop_
_entity.id
_entity.type
_entity.pdbx_description
1 polymer ?
#
loop_
_entity_poly.entity_id
_entity_poly.type
_entity_poly.pdbx_seq_one_letter_code
_entity_poly.pdbx_strand_id
1 'polypeptide(L)' 'MPAKTARRLMWVIWPAFLVAGFAEAVFFTVFDPIDLYFFGAPLETSREAIYTVGFFGFWTLGIASSALTVFLERSSRGEP' A
#
# COMPACT_ATOMS: atom_id res chain seq x y z
N MET A 1 -2.47 -4.82 27.42
CA MET A 1 -3.64 -4.22 26.74
C MET A 1 -3.43 -4.16 25.22
N PRO A 2 -3.58 -5.27 24.46
CA PRO A 2 -3.36 -5.31 23.01
C PRO A 2 -4.49 -4.69 22.16
N ALA A 3 -5.71 -4.60 22.70
CA ALA A 3 -6.90 -4.17 21.94
C ALA A 3 -6.85 -2.70 21.45
N LYS A 4 -6.25 -1.78 22.21
CA LYS A 4 -6.15 -0.36 21.81
C LYS A 4 -5.22 -0.17 20.61
N THR A 5 -4.10 -0.90 20.57
CA THR A 5 -3.15 -0.86 19.46
C THR A 5 -3.75 -1.48 18.21
N ALA A 6 -4.41 -2.64 18.34
CA ALA A 6 -5.12 -3.28 17.23
C ALA A 6 -6.18 -2.37 16.61
N ARG A 7 -6.97 -1.65 17.44
CA ARG A 7 -7.94 -0.67 16.95
C ARG A 7 -7.24 0.40 16.12
N ARG A 8 -6.19 1.03 16.63
CA ARG A 8 -5.43 2.09 15.90
C ARG A 8 -4.83 1.59 14.58
N LEU A 9 -4.33 0.36 14.54
CA LEU A 9 -3.84 -0.23 13.29
C LEU A 9 -4.96 -0.35 12.26
N MET A 10 -6.16 -0.75 12.65
CA MET A 10 -7.31 -0.84 11.73
C MET A 10 -7.69 0.53 11.14
N TRP A 11 -7.51 1.63 11.87
CA TRP A 11 -7.73 2.98 11.36
C TRP A 11 -6.76 3.39 10.25
N VAL A 12 -5.60 2.71 10.16
CA VAL A 12 -4.60 2.95 9.10
C VAL A 12 -4.75 1.93 7.98
N ILE A 13 -4.80 0.65 8.35
CA ILE A 13 -4.79 -0.48 7.41
C ILE A 13 -6.02 -0.46 6.51
N TRP A 14 -7.20 -0.17 7.06
CA TRP A 14 -8.45 -0.23 6.31
C TRP A 14 -8.58 0.89 5.26
N PRO A 15 -8.37 2.19 5.58
CA PRO A 15 -8.35 3.21 4.55
C PRO A 15 -7.24 3.00 3.51
N ALA A 16 -6.05 2.56 3.94
CA ALA A 16 -4.95 2.27 3.01
C ALA A 16 -5.33 1.15 2.03
N PHE A 17 -6.06 0.13 2.47
CA PHE A 17 -6.53 -0.97 1.61
C PHE A 17 -7.48 -0.45 0.51
N LEU A 18 -8.45 0.39 0.88
CA LEU A 18 -9.41 0.97 -0.07
C LEU A 18 -8.72 1.89 -1.09
N VAL A 19 -7.81 2.74 -0.62
CA VAL A 19 -7.02 3.63 -1.49
C VAL A 19 -6.11 2.81 -2.40
N ALA A 20 -5.53 1.73 -1.92
CA ALA A 20 -4.69 0.85 -2.73
C ALA A 20 -5.47 0.21 -3.87
N GLY A 21 -6.67 -0.32 -3.62
CA GLY A 21 -7.51 -0.88 -4.68
C GLY A 21 -7.93 0.16 -5.72
N PHE A 22 -8.25 1.39 -5.28
CA PHE A 22 -8.54 2.48 -6.20
C PHE A 22 -7.32 2.89 -7.02
N ALA A 23 -6.16 3.05 -6.38
CA ALA A 23 -4.90 3.39 -7.03
C ALA A 23 -4.46 2.30 -8.03
N GLU A 24 -4.59 1.03 -7.67
CA GLU A 24 -4.35 -0.11 -8.53
C GLU A 24 -5.23 -0.05 -9.78
N ALA A 25 -6.55 0.13 -9.62
CA ALA A 25 -7.47 0.20 -10.74
C ALA A 25 -7.13 1.37 -11.69
N VAL A 26 -6.82 2.54 -11.15
CA VAL A 26 -6.42 3.72 -11.94
C VAL A 26 -5.08 3.47 -12.64
N PHE A 27 -4.10 2.92 -11.92
CA PHE A 27 -2.76 2.64 -12.46
C PHE A 27 -2.84 1.66 -13.63
N PHE A 28 -3.47 0.51 -13.46
CA PHE A 28 -3.55 -0.49 -14.53
C PHE A 28 -4.55 -0.16 -15.64
N THR A 29 -5.35 0.90 -15.48
CA THR A 29 -6.10 1.49 -16.61
C THR A 29 -5.15 2.23 -17.56
N VAL A 30 -4.06 2.80 -17.03
CA VAL A 30 -3.06 3.58 -17.81
C VAL A 30 -1.89 2.70 -18.26
N PHE A 31 -1.50 1.72 -17.44
CA PHE A 31 -0.36 0.84 -17.70
C PHE A 31 -0.84 -0.60 -17.90
N ASP A 32 -0.61 -1.20 -19.08
CA ASP A 32 -0.97 -2.60 -19.30
C ASP A 32 -0.08 -3.50 -18.42
N PRO A 33 -0.67 -4.38 -17.58
CA PRO A 33 0.11 -5.31 -16.78
C PRO A 33 1.03 -6.22 -17.60
N ILE A 34 0.68 -6.58 -18.85
CA ILE A 34 1.50 -7.49 -19.67
C ILE A 34 2.74 -6.80 -20.26
N ASP A 35 2.69 -5.47 -20.40
CA ASP A 35 3.79 -4.67 -20.95
C ASP A 35 4.81 -4.28 -19.86
N LEU A 36 4.56 -4.66 -18.60
CA LEU A 36 5.51 -4.48 -17.51
C LEU A 36 6.64 -5.51 -17.60
N TYR A 37 7.76 -5.09 -18.18
CA TYR A 37 9.00 -5.86 -18.16
C TYR A 37 9.66 -5.78 -16.78
N PHE A 38 9.89 -6.92 -16.15
CA PHE A 38 10.58 -7.01 -14.86
C PHE A 38 12.02 -7.47 -15.11
N PHE A 39 13.00 -6.64 -14.73
CA PHE A 39 14.43 -6.90 -14.98
C PHE A 39 14.80 -7.20 -16.45
N GLY A 40 14.04 -6.68 -17.41
CA GLY A 40 14.32 -6.85 -18.84
C GLY A 40 13.93 -8.21 -19.43
N ALA A 41 13.27 -9.08 -18.66
CA ALA A 41 12.68 -10.32 -19.16
C ALA A 41 11.16 -10.18 -19.26
N PRO A 42 10.51 -10.77 -20.28
CA PRO A 42 9.07 -10.96 -20.26
C PRO A 42 8.71 -11.76 -19.01
N LEU A 43 7.88 -11.20 -18.14
CA LEU A 43 7.33 -11.96 -17.04
C LEU A 43 6.38 -13.00 -17.63
N GLU A 44 6.78 -14.28 -17.65
CA GLU A 44 5.83 -15.40 -17.79
C GLU A 44 4.99 -15.56 -16.51
N THR A 45 4.44 -14.47 -16.02
CA THR A 45 3.64 -14.42 -14.81
C THR A 45 2.21 -14.07 -15.22
N SER A 46 1.24 -14.69 -14.55
CA SER A 46 -0.17 -14.43 -14.85
C SER A 46 -0.51 -12.97 -14.57
N ARG A 47 -1.46 -12.41 -15.33
CA ARG A 47 -1.97 -11.05 -15.09
C ARG A 47 -2.38 -10.85 -13.62
N GLU A 48 -2.96 -11.89 -13.02
CA GLU A 48 -3.37 -11.92 -11.61
C GLU A 48 -2.20 -11.69 -10.64
N ALA A 49 -1.02 -12.28 -10.90
CA ALA A 49 0.15 -12.06 -10.05
C ALA A 49 0.66 -10.62 -10.13
N ILE A 50 0.58 -9.98 -11.31
CA ILE A 50 0.98 -8.57 -11.49
C ILE A 50 0.03 -7.64 -10.74
N TYR A 51 -1.28 -7.84 -10.87
CA TYR A 51 -2.30 -7.10 -10.11
C TYR A 51 -2.05 -7.25 -8.61
N THR A 52 -1.90 -8.48 -8.13
CA THR A 52 -1.65 -8.79 -6.72
C THR A 52 -0.43 -8.03 -6.20
N VAL A 53 0.71 -8.09 -6.91
CA VAL A 53 1.92 -7.37 -6.51
C VAL A 53 1.71 -5.85 -6.51
N GLY A 54 1.03 -5.31 -7.52
CA GLY A 54 0.66 -3.90 -7.62
C GLY A 54 -0.19 -3.45 -6.43
N PHE A 55 -1.25 -4.20 -6.11
CA PHE A 55 -2.12 -3.96 -4.97
C PHE A 55 -1.33 -3.91 -3.66
N PHE A 56 -0.53 -4.94 -3.37
CA PHE A 56 0.28 -4.99 -2.16
C PHE A 56 1.31 -3.85 -2.11
N GLY A 57 1.91 -3.48 -3.25
CA GLY A 57 2.80 -2.33 -3.36
C GLY A 57 2.12 -1.03 -2.95
N PHE A 58 0.97 -0.70 -3.56
CA PHE A 58 0.19 0.50 -3.20
C PHE A 58 -0.29 0.46 -1.76
N TRP A 59 -0.72 -0.71 -1.27
CA TRP A 59 -1.19 -0.85 0.11
C TRP A 59 -0.08 -0.63 1.12
N THR A 60 1.11 -1.21 0.92
CA THR A 60 2.27 -0.99 1.77
C THR A 60 2.68 0.48 1.76
N LEU A 61 2.66 1.15 0.60
CA LEU A 61 2.92 2.59 0.51
C LEU A 61 1.90 3.42 1.31
N GLY A 62 0.61 3.09 1.23
CA GLY A 62 -0.44 3.75 2.01
C GLY A 62 -0.28 3.55 3.53
N ILE A 63 0.08 2.34 3.95
CA ILE A 63 0.40 2.03 5.35
C ILE A 63 1.64 2.83 5.79
N ALA A 64 2.70 2.83 4.99
CA ALA A 64 3.96 3.52 5.30
C ALA A 64 3.75 5.05 5.43
N SER A 65 3.03 5.65 4.49
CA SER A 65 2.67 7.08 4.53
C SER A 65 1.91 7.42 5.81
N SER A 66 0.89 6.62 6.15
CA SER A 66 0.09 6.85 7.36
C SER A 66 0.89 6.60 8.64
N ALA A 67 1.75 5.59 8.66
CA ALA A 67 2.64 5.30 9.78
C ALA A 67 3.65 6.44 9.99
N LEU A 68 4.19 7.00 8.91
CA LEU A 68 5.06 8.17 8.96
C LEU A 68 4.33 9.39 9.52
N THR A 69 3.10 9.66 9.07
CA THR A 69 2.27 10.75 9.64
C THR A 69 2.08 10.59 11.14
N VAL A 70 1.75 9.38 11.61
CA VAL A 70 1.59 9.09 13.05
C VAL A 70 2.92 9.22 13.80
N PHE A 71 4.03 8.80 13.20
CA PHE A 71 5.36 8.95 13.78
C PHE A 71 5.74 10.43 13.95
N LEU A 72 5.52 11.25 12.92
CA LEU A 72 5.75 12.69 12.94
C LEU A 72 4.84 13.41 13.94
N GLU A 73 3.55 13.04 14.00
CA GLU A 73 2.61 13.57 14.99
C GLU A 73 3.12 13.31 16.41
N ARG A 74 3.54 12.07 16.72
CA ARG A 74 4.11 11.72 18.03
C ARG A 74 5.39 12.49 18.34
N SER A 75 6.27 12.67 17.35
CA SER A 75 7.51 13.43 17.52
C SER A 75 7.24 14.92 17.74
N SER A 76 6.21 15.49 17.10
CA SER A 76 5.82 16.88 17.27
C SER A 76 5.15 17.16 18.62
N ARG A 77 4.44 16.16 19.16
CA ARG A 77 3.78 16.20 20.46
C ARG A 77 4.75 15.91 21.61
N GLY A 78 6.00 16.38 21.46
CA GLY A 78 7.13 16.06 22.33
C GLY A 78 6.75 16.05 23.81
N GLU A 79 6.89 14.88 24.42
CA GLU A 79 7.17 14.80 25.84
C GLU A 79 8.64 14.36 25.99
N PRO A 80 9.41 14.98 26.90
CA PRO A 80 10.65 14.38 27.41
C PRO A 80 10.40 13.04 28.11
#